data_AF-A0A9X0G0T4-F1
#
_entry.id   AF-A0A9X0G0T4-F1
#
_cell.length_a   1.000
_cell.length_b   1.000
_cell.length_c   1.000
_cell.angle_alpha   90.00
_cell.angle_beta   90.00
_cell.angle_gamma   90.00
#
_symmetry.space_group_name_H-M   'P 1'
#
loop_
_entity.id
_entity.type
_entity.pdbx_description
1 polymer ?
#
loop_
_entity_poly.entity_id
_entity_poly.type
_entity_poly.pdbx_seq_one_letter_code
_entity_poly.pdbx_strand_id
1 'polypeptide(L)'
;MVKEMMENFKKYVFIMPFVGLFVSLLLFVYFFGVTGVEGSMWAAVLYCALPFLMYTILCLPLWIYFKVSKKRSIHRNEEHT
;
A
#
# COMPACT_ATOMS: atom_id res chain seq x y z
N MET A 1 3.49 19.61 16.02
CA MET A 1 3.22 18.25 16.53
C MET A 1 2.15 17.50 15.71
N VAL A 2 0.85 17.85 15.78
CA VAL A 2 -0.22 17.09 15.05
C VAL A 2 -0.03 17.09 13.53
N LYS A 3 0.33 18.24 12.94
CA LYS A 3 0.54 18.39 11.49
C LYS A 3 1.70 17.51 10.98
N GLU A 4 2.75 17.43 11.78
CA GLU A 4 3.97 16.65 11.50
C GLU A 4 3.72 15.14 11.66
N MET A 5 2.98 14.74 12.70
CA MET A 5 2.47 13.37 12.84
C MET A 5 1.63 12.94 11.63
N MET A 6 0.77 13.83 11.14
CA MET A 6 -0.08 13.53 9.99
C MET A 6 0.71 13.39 8.68
N GLU A 7 1.77 14.20 8.49
CA GLU A 7 2.68 14.04 7.34
C GLU A 7 3.48 12.75 7.39
N ASN A 8 3.99 12.37 8.56
CA ASN A 8 4.71 11.12 8.76
C ASN A 8 3.79 9.92 8.51
N PHE A 9 2.56 9.96 9.02
CA PHE A 9 1.57 8.93 8.77
C PHE A 9 1.24 8.82 7.27
N LYS A 10 1.10 9.94 6.56
CA LYS A 10 0.86 9.94 5.11
C LYS A 10 2.02 9.30 4.32
N LYS A 11 3.27 9.59 4.69
CA LYS A 11 4.45 8.94 4.09
C LYS A 11 4.42 7.43 4.35
N TYR A 12 4.07 7.03 5.57
CA TYR A 12 3.98 5.62 5.95
C TYR A 12 2.90 4.87 5.16
N VAL A 13 1.69 5.42 5.07
CA VAL A 13 0.58 4.86 4.27
C VAL A 13 0.96 4.73 2.80
N PHE A 14 1.76 5.65 2.27
CA PHE A 14 2.23 5.56 0.89
C PHE A 14 3.30 4.48 0.69
N ILE A 15 4.14 4.20 1.68
CA ILE A 15 5.21 3.20 1.61
C ILE A 15 4.69 1.77 1.87
N MET A 16 3.66 1.60 2.69
CA MET A 16 3.10 0.29 3.09
C MET A 16 2.80 -0.65 1.90
N PRO A 17 2.17 -0.21 0.80
CA PRO A 17 1.93 -1.06 -0.38
C PRO A 17 3.23 -1.57 -1.03
N PHE A 18 4.29 -0.77 -1.03
CA PHE A 18 5.60 -1.19 -1.56
C PHE A 18 6.26 -2.25 -0.68
N VAL A 19 6.09 -2.14 0.64
CA VAL A 19 6.53 -3.19 1.57
C VAL A 19 5.77 -4.48 1.31
N GLY A 20 4.45 -4.40 1.13
CA GLY A 20 3.62 -5.54 0.73
C GLY A 20 4.08 -6.19 -0.57
N LEU A 21 4.39 -5.37 -1.59
CA LEU A 21 4.91 -5.83 -2.88
C LEU A 21 6.26 -6.53 -2.73
N PHE A 22 7.16 -5.98 -1.92
CA PHE A 22 8.47 -6.58 -1.67
C PHE A 22 8.35 -7.95 -1.00
N VAL A 23 7.52 -8.07 0.04
CA VAL A 23 7.24 -9.35 0.71
C VAL A 23 6.60 -10.36 -0.27
N SER A 24 5.67 -9.89 -1.10
CA SER A 24 5.06 -10.71 -2.16
C SER A 24 6.09 -11.25 -3.16
N LEU A 25 7.07 -10.43 -3.56
CA LEU A 25 8.16 -10.87 -4.45
C LEU A 25 9.08 -11.89 -3.78
N LEU A 26 9.44 -11.70 -2.51
CA LEU A 26 10.24 -12.67 -1.76
C LEU A 26 9.53 -14.02 -1.66
N LEU A 27 8.23 -14.02 -1.35
CA LEU A 27 7.40 -15.23 -1.33
C LEU A 27 7.36 -15.91 -2.70
N PHE A 28 7.21 -15.13 -3.77
CA PHE A 28 7.19 -15.67 -5.13
C PHE A 28 8.51 -16.36 -5.47
N VAL A 29 9.65 -15.69 -5.22
CA VAL A 29 10.98 -16.27 -5.46
C VAL A 29 11.20 -17.52 -4.61
N TYR A 30 10.76 -17.51 -3.36
CA TYR A 30 10.87 -18.67 -2.49
C TYR A 30 10.07 -19.86 -3.02
N PHE A 31 8.76 -19.70 -3.25
CA PHE A 31 7.90 -20.81 -3.68
C PHE A 31 8.23 -21.33 -5.07
N PHE A 32 8.48 -20.44 -6.04
CA PHE A 32 8.69 -20.84 -7.43
C PHE A 32 10.16 -21.09 -7.78
N GLY A 33 11.10 -20.45 -7.09
CA GLY A 33 12.53 -20.56 -7.37
C GLY A 33 13.29 -21.52 -6.45
N VAL A 34 12.82 -21.73 -5.21
CA VAL A 34 13.53 -22.57 -4.22
C VAL A 34 12.78 -23.85 -3.94
N THR A 35 11.53 -23.74 -3.48
CA THR A 35 10.78 -24.90 -2.97
C THR A 35 10.23 -25.78 -4.09
N GLY A 36 9.91 -25.19 -5.24
CA GLY A 36 9.20 -25.87 -6.33
C GLY A 36 7.73 -26.10 -5.95
N VAL A 37 6.80 -25.45 -6.64
CA VAL A 37 5.37 -25.59 -6.34
C VAL A 37 4.85 -26.92 -6.89
N GLU A 38 4.65 -27.90 -6.00
CA GLU A 38 4.05 -29.21 -6.35
C GLU A 38 2.51 -29.17 -6.41
N GLY A 39 1.89 -28.08 -5.96
CA GLY A 39 0.43 -27.89 -5.89
C GLY A 39 -0.16 -26.99 -6.98
N SER A 40 -1.39 -26.50 -6.76
CA SER A 40 -2.06 -25.57 -7.69
C SER A 40 -1.27 -24.28 -7.83
N MET A 41 -0.74 -24.04 -9.04
CA MET A 41 0.06 -22.87 -9.38
C MET A 41 -0.69 -21.56 -9.07
N TRP A 42 -1.99 -21.52 -9.36
CA TRP A 42 -2.85 -20.35 -9.11
C TRP A 42 -3.02 -20.06 -7.62
N ALA A 43 -3.12 -21.08 -6.77
CA ALA A 43 -3.22 -20.90 -5.33
C ALA A 43 -1.92 -20.32 -4.76
N ALA A 44 -0.76 -20.79 -5.23
CA ALA A 44 0.54 -20.26 -4.82
C ALA A 44 0.73 -18.80 -5.28
N VAL A 45 0.34 -18.45 -6.50
CA VAL A 45 0.38 -17.06 -6.99
C VAL A 45 -0.50 -16.15 -6.13
N LEU A 46 -1.74 -16.57 -5.83
CA LEU A 46 -2.64 -15.80 -4.98
C LEU A 46 -2.10 -15.65 -3.55
N TYR A 47 -1.50 -16.70 -3.00
CA TYR A 47 -0.87 -16.65 -1.69
C TYR A 47 0.31 -15.66 -1.66
N CYS A 48 1.14 -15.66 -2.70
CA CYS A 48 2.24 -14.70 -2.84
C CYS A 48 1.72 -13.27 -3.01
N ALA A 49 0.61 -13.06 -3.72
CA ALA A 49 0.00 -11.74 -3.93
C ALA A 49 -0.76 -11.21 -2.71
N LEU A 50 -1.13 -12.07 -1.76
CA LEU A 50 -1.97 -11.74 -0.61
C LEU A 50 -1.44 -10.55 0.23
N PRO A 51 -0.13 -10.47 0.58
CA PRO A 51 0.41 -9.34 1.33
C PRO A 51 0.20 -8.01 0.60
N PHE A 52 0.58 -7.94 -0.69
CA PHE A 52 0.38 -6.76 -1.51
C PHE A 52 -1.09 -6.35 -1.59
N LEU A 53 -2.00 -7.31 -1.83
CA LEU A 53 -3.44 -7.03 -1.92
C LEU A 53 -4.00 -6.49 -0.61
N MET A 54 -3.66 -7.11 0.53
CA MET A 54 -4.11 -6.66 1.85
C MET A 54 -3.64 -5.24 2.16
N TYR A 55 -2.35 -4.96 2.00
CA TYR A 55 -1.81 -3.61 2.25
C TYR A 55 -2.41 -2.58 1.28
N THR A 56 -2.62 -2.96 0.02
CA THR A 56 -3.24 -2.07 -0.98
C THR A 56 -4.68 -1.74 -0.60
N ILE A 57 -5.50 -2.73 -0.25
CA ILE A 57 -6.92 -2.53 0.14
C ILE A 57 -7.04 -1.64 1.37
N LEU A 58 -6.16 -1.82 2.37
CA LEU A 58 -6.16 -1.00 3.58
C LEU A 58 -5.67 0.43 3.32
N CYS A 59 -4.66 0.60 2.45
CA CYS A 59 -4.09 1.91 2.16
C CYS A 59 -4.92 2.74 1.17
N LEU A 60 -5.64 2.11 0.24
CA LEU A 60 -6.45 2.79 -0.78
C LEU A 60 -7.44 3.83 -0.22
N PRO A 61 -8.31 3.50 0.76
CA PRO A 61 -9.26 4.46 1.31
C PRO A 61 -8.55 5.59 2.05
N LEU A 62 -7.46 5.30 2.78
CA LEU A 62 -6.65 6.31 3.45
C LEU A 62 -6.01 7.26 2.43
N TRP A 63 -5.52 6.72 1.32
CA TRP A 63 -4.87 7.51 0.29
C TRP A 63 -5.85 8.41 -0.46
N ILE A 64 -7.06 7.90 -0.76
CA ILE A 64 -8.18 8.70 -1.28
C ILE A 64 -8.55 9.81 -0.28
N TYR A 65 -8.69 9.47 1.00
CA TYR A 65 -9.00 10.44 2.06
C TYR A 65 -7.97 11.58 2.11
N PHE A 66 -6.67 11.26 2.14
CA PHE A 66 -5.61 12.26 2.14
C PHE A 66 -5.57 13.10 0.86
N LYS A 67 -5.87 12.49 -0.30
CA LYS A 67 -5.93 13.19 -1.59
C LYS A 67 -7.08 14.20 -1.62
N VAL A 68 -8.28 13.80 -1.16
CA VAL A 68 -9.46 14.67 -1.09
C VAL A 68 -9.25 15.79 -0.07
N SER A 69 -8.72 15.47 1.12
CA SER A 69 -8.41 16.44 2.17
C SER A 69 -7.44 17.53 1.69
N LYS A 70 -6.36 17.13 0.99
CA LYS A 70 -5.40 18.08 0.39
C LYS A 70 -6.05 18.99 -0.65
N LYS A 71 -6.97 18.47 -1.48
CA LYS A 71 -7.67 19.28 -2.50
C LYS A 71 -8.55 20.36 -1.86
N ARG A 72 -9.23 20.02 -0.76
CA ARG A 72 -10.09 20.94 -0.01
C ARG A 72 -9.29 22.05 0.68
N SER A 73 -8.10 21.76 1.20
CA SER A 73 -7.28 22.78 1.86
C SER A 73 -6.69 23.81 0.89
N ILE A 74 -6.40 23.43 -0.37
CA ILE A 74 -5.91 24.35 -1.40
C ILE A 74 -7.01 25.33 -1.81
N HIS A 75 -8.20 24.82 -2.12
CA HIS A 75 -9.36 25.64 -2.51
C HIS A 75 -9.71 26.69 -1.45
N ARG A 76 -9.66 26.32 -0.17
CA ARG A 76 -9.95 27.24 0.94
C ARG A 76 -8.92 28.37 1.07
N ASN A 77 -7.65 28.15 0.69
CA ASN A 77 -6.64 29.22 0.68
C ASN A 77 -6.83 30.17 -0.52
N GLU A 78 -7.31 29.67 -1.66
CA GLU A 78 -7.61 30.49 -2.84
C GLU A 78 -8.82 31.41 -2.62
N GLU A 79 -9.84 30.98 -1.88
CA GLU A 79 -11.00 31.83 -1.54
C GLU A 79 -10.71 32.94 -0.49
N HIS A 80 -9.61 32.83 0.24
CA HIS A 80 -9.21 33.77 1.30
C HIS A 80 -8.09 34.74 0.86
N THR A 81 -7.66 34.69 -0.41
CA THR A 81 -6.66 35.60 -1.01
C THR A 81 -7.36 36.56 -1.97
#